data_AF-A0A2N1GBU1-F1
#
_entry.id   AF-A0A2N1GBU1-F1
#
_cell.length_a   1.000
_cell.length_b   1.000
_cell.length_c   1.000
_cell.angle_alpha   90.00
_cell.angle_beta   90.00
_cell.angle_gamma   90.00
#
_symmetry.space_group_name_H-M   'P 1'
#
loop_
_entity.id
_entity.type
_entity.pdbx_description
1 polymer ?
#
loop_
_entity_poly.entity_id
_entity_poly.type
_entity_poly.pdbx_seq_one_letter_code
_entity_poly.pdbx_strand_id
1 'polypeptide(L)'
;MALRYIDHNAKLEAGVDFSDMCSVVTAQPRGNYLYYLKEFHTLAPENEIQLGKKFRDFYTHHKNKVLDRYYDRSGNQNSKTKRDWANALKNAIAFENGVSTGWTVNLMSLNQATIYQEEAFAFAKAMMGETTPGLMKLKIDKFQCKCLKNSLELTKIKIKTDAKGSKSLHKDKSSESLPILLRPIYSTNYSDAFKYLIYRSNFVSQVNTHSQFTGMDPSVV
;
A
#
# COMPACT_ATOMS: atom_id res chain seq x y z
N MET A 1 -17.90 -13.55 -5.72
CA MET A 1 -17.28 -12.91 -6.91
C MET A 1 -15.89 -13.51 -7.09
N ALA A 2 -15.54 -13.99 -8.28
CA ALA A 2 -14.24 -14.61 -8.54
C ALA A 2 -13.20 -13.57 -8.98
N LEU A 3 -11.98 -13.64 -8.44
CA LEU A 3 -10.84 -12.84 -8.91
C LEU A 3 -10.34 -13.40 -10.23
N ARG A 4 -10.67 -12.77 -11.37
CA ARG A 4 -10.36 -13.31 -12.71
C ARG A 4 -8.89 -13.66 -12.94
N TYR A 5 -7.97 -12.88 -12.36
CA TYR A 5 -6.54 -12.97 -12.63
C TYR A 5 -5.71 -13.60 -11.50
N ILE A 6 -6.37 -14.07 -10.43
CA ILE A 6 -5.65 -14.75 -9.34
C ILE A 6 -5.04 -16.07 -9.81
N ASP A 7 -3.81 -16.34 -9.41
CA ASP A 7 -3.23 -17.67 -9.44
C ASP A 7 -3.26 -18.24 -8.02
N HIS A 8 -4.09 -19.27 -7.81
CA HIS A 8 -4.24 -19.89 -6.49
C HIS A 8 -3.02 -20.67 -6.00
N ASN A 9 -2.06 -20.98 -6.89
CA ASN A 9 -0.84 -21.74 -6.56
C ASN A 9 0.38 -20.83 -6.33
N ALA A 10 0.31 -19.56 -6.72
CA ALA A 10 1.34 -18.58 -6.44
C ALA A 10 1.08 -17.89 -5.10
N LYS A 11 2.15 -17.41 -4.43
CA LYS A 11 2.02 -16.59 -3.23
C LYS A 11 1.25 -15.30 -3.50
N LEU A 12 0.71 -14.68 -2.46
CA LEU A 12 0.16 -13.33 -2.50
C LEU A 12 1.21 -12.32 -2.04
N GLU A 13 1.10 -11.11 -2.57
CA GLU A 13 1.82 -9.94 -2.06
C GLU A 13 0.81 -8.93 -1.52
N ALA A 14 1.17 -8.10 -0.54
CA ALA A 14 0.28 -7.05 -0.05
C ALA A 14 0.99 -5.80 0.44
N GLY A 15 0.40 -4.66 0.14
CA GLY A 15 0.76 -3.37 0.72
C GLY A 15 -0.13 -3.08 1.91
N VAL A 16 0.44 -2.54 2.99
CA VAL A 16 -0.28 -2.25 4.22
C VAL A 16 0.06 -0.84 4.70
N ASP A 17 -0.97 -0.06 4.96
CA ASP A 17 -0.89 1.21 5.68
C ASP A 17 -1.57 1.07 7.05
N PHE A 18 -0.84 1.39 8.12
CA PHE A 18 -1.32 1.29 9.49
C PHE A 18 -1.71 2.68 9.99
N SER A 19 -2.99 2.87 10.26
CA SER A 19 -3.55 4.07 10.88
C SER A 19 -4.80 3.69 11.68
N ASP A 20 -5.58 4.66 12.13
CA ASP A 20 -6.92 4.40 12.67
C ASP A 20 -7.89 3.78 11.64
N MET A 21 -7.57 3.90 10.35
CA MET A 21 -8.05 3.03 9.27
C MET A 21 -6.89 2.19 8.73
N CYS A 22 -6.74 0.95 9.18
CA CYS A 22 -5.78 0.02 8.59
C CYS A 22 -6.23 -0.37 7.18
N SER A 23 -5.36 -0.19 6.19
CA SER A 23 -5.65 -0.43 4.78
C SER A 23 -4.71 -1.50 4.23
N VAL A 24 -5.27 -2.53 3.58
CA VAL A 24 -4.50 -3.60 2.92
C VAL A 24 -4.94 -3.70 1.49
N VAL A 25 -3.99 -3.82 0.58
CA VAL A 25 -4.30 -4.24 -0.80
C VAL A 25 -3.39 -5.38 -1.22
N THR A 26 -3.98 -6.44 -1.75
CA THR A 26 -3.26 -7.62 -2.21
C THR A 26 -3.01 -7.57 -3.70
N ALA A 27 -1.92 -8.19 -4.14
CA ALA A 27 -1.54 -8.28 -5.54
C ALA A 27 -0.82 -9.59 -5.86
N GLN A 28 -0.71 -9.88 -7.15
CA GLN A 28 0.18 -10.91 -7.70
C GLN A 28 0.88 -10.42 -8.97
N PRO A 29 2.20 -10.66 -9.11
CA PRO A 29 2.89 -10.50 -10.37
C PRO A 29 2.55 -11.65 -11.32
N ARG A 30 2.29 -11.34 -12.60
CA ARG A 30 2.07 -12.34 -13.66
C ARG A 30 2.57 -11.80 -15.00
N GLY A 31 3.65 -12.39 -15.51
CA GLY A 31 4.37 -11.83 -16.65
C GLY A 31 4.81 -10.40 -16.35
N ASN A 32 4.52 -9.48 -17.28
CA ASN A 32 4.87 -8.07 -17.12
C ASN A 32 3.81 -7.24 -16.35
N TYR A 33 2.86 -7.88 -15.66
CA TYR A 33 1.76 -7.20 -14.98
C TYR A 33 1.76 -7.45 -13.48
N LEU A 34 1.54 -6.41 -12.69
CA LEU A 34 1.21 -6.50 -11.28
C LEU A 34 -0.30 -6.30 -11.11
N TYR A 35 -1.01 -7.39 -10.80
CA TYR A 35 -2.46 -7.37 -10.64
C TYR A 35 -2.82 -7.10 -9.19
N TYR A 36 -3.43 -5.95 -8.90
CA TYR A 36 -4.08 -5.65 -7.63
C TYR A 36 -5.43 -6.35 -7.58
N LEU A 37 -5.55 -7.29 -6.66
CA LEU A 37 -6.63 -8.27 -6.62
C LEU A 37 -7.74 -7.87 -5.66
N LYS A 38 -7.41 -7.50 -4.42
CA LYS A 38 -8.42 -7.25 -3.39
C LYS A 38 -7.95 -6.23 -2.37
N GLU A 39 -8.86 -5.34 -1.98
CA GLU A 39 -8.66 -4.46 -0.84
C GLU A 39 -9.38 -4.95 0.42
N PHE A 40 -8.79 -4.66 1.58
CA PHE A 40 -9.37 -4.84 2.90
C PHE A 40 -9.12 -3.60 3.74
N HIS A 41 -10.00 -3.33 4.69
CA HIS A 41 -9.75 -2.34 5.73
C HIS A 41 -10.45 -2.71 7.02
N THR A 42 -9.98 -2.09 8.10
CA THR A 42 -10.69 -2.00 9.37
C THR A 42 -10.91 -0.56 9.73
N LEU A 43 -12.04 -0.29 10.37
CA LEU A 43 -12.35 1.00 10.99
C LEU A 43 -12.49 0.75 12.49
N ALA A 44 -11.88 1.60 13.32
CA ALA A 44 -12.06 1.50 14.77
C ALA A 44 -13.55 1.37 15.12
N PRO A 45 -13.94 0.43 16.00
CA PRO A 45 -13.09 -0.31 16.95
C PRO A 45 -12.47 -1.60 16.40
N GLU A 46 -12.67 -1.97 15.13
CA GLU A 46 -11.99 -3.13 14.54
C GLU A 46 -10.48 -2.92 14.49
N ASN A 47 -9.74 -4.02 14.60
CA ASN A 47 -8.27 -4.01 14.59
C ASN A 47 -7.71 -5.16 13.74
N GLU A 48 -6.40 -5.37 13.83
CA GLU A 48 -5.64 -6.39 13.10
C GLU A 48 -6.26 -7.79 13.15
N ILE A 49 -6.93 -8.16 14.25
CA ILE A 49 -7.61 -9.45 14.39
C ILE A 49 -8.75 -9.58 13.36
N GLN A 50 -9.63 -8.57 13.30
CA GLN A 50 -10.72 -8.54 12.31
C GLN A 50 -10.16 -8.42 10.89
N LEU A 51 -9.08 -7.66 10.69
CA LEU A 51 -8.43 -7.54 9.40
C LEU A 51 -7.85 -8.87 8.90
N GLY A 52 -7.17 -9.59 9.80
CA GLY A 52 -6.63 -10.92 9.52
C GLY A 52 -7.74 -11.92 9.19
N LYS A 53 -8.85 -11.88 9.94
CA LYS A 53 -10.02 -12.72 9.67
C LYS A 53 -10.63 -12.42 8.29
N LYS A 54 -10.88 -11.15 7.98
CA LYS A 54 -11.39 -10.71 6.66
C LYS A 54 -10.51 -11.23 5.52
N PHE A 55 -9.18 -11.16 5.69
CA PHE A 55 -8.23 -11.70 4.72
C PHE A 55 -8.37 -13.23 4.57
N ARG A 56 -8.36 -13.98 5.68
CA ARG A 56 -8.48 -15.45 5.67
C ARG A 56 -9.78 -15.93 5.06
N ASP A 57 -10.90 -15.32 5.48
CA ASP A 57 -12.24 -15.66 4.99
C ASP A 57 -12.29 -15.50 3.47
N PHE A 58 -11.79 -14.39 2.94
CA PHE A 58 -11.78 -14.14 1.51
C PHE A 58 -10.87 -15.10 0.73
N TYR A 59 -9.69 -15.40 1.26
CA TYR A 59 -8.72 -16.29 0.64
C TYR A 59 -8.78 -17.74 1.15
N THR A 60 -9.94 -18.17 1.65
CA THR A 60 -10.11 -19.51 2.23
C THR A 60 -9.70 -20.63 1.25
N HIS A 61 -10.07 -20.50 -0.04
CA HIS A 61 -9.76 -21.48 -1.09
C HIS A 61 -8.43 -21.23 -1.83
N HIS A 62 -7.64 -20.23 -1.42
CA HIS A 62 -6.31 -20.02 -2.00
C HIS A 62 -5.36 -21.15 -1.58
N LYS A 63 -4.65 -21.79 -2.51
CA LYS A 63 -3.89 -23.02 -2.23
C LYS A 63 -2.53 -22.71 -1.61
N ASN A 64 -1.81 -21.74 -2.17
CA ASN A 64 -0.51 -21.32 -1.65
C ASN A 64 -0.67 -20.30 -0.54
N LYS A 65 -0.62 -20.75 0.71
CA LYS A 65 -0.85 -19.91 1.89
C LYS A 65 0.38 -19.09 2.29
N VAL A 66 1.07 -18.44 1.33
CA VAL A 66 2.19 -17.53 1.59
C VAL A 66 1.80 -16.11 1.23
N LEU A 67 2.07 -15.18 2.14
CA LEU A 67 1.81 -13.75 1.97
C LEU A 67 3.07 -12.92 2.27
N ASP A 68 3.57 -12.21 1.26
CA ASP A 68 4.66 -11.24 1.38
C ASP A 68 4.09 -9.83 1.58
N ARG A 69 4.39 -9.19 2.72
CA ARG A 69 3.82 -7.87 3.06
C ARG A 69 4.84 -6.74 3.09
N TYR A 70 4.45 -5.62 2.51
CA TYR A 70 5.19 -4.36 2.45
C TYR A 70 4.43 -3.26 3.21
N TYR A 71 5.12 -2.48 4.04
CA TYR A 71 4.51 -1.52 4.96
C TYR A 71 5.49 -0.43 5.38
N ASP A 72 5.00 0.61 6.05
CA ASP A 72 5.86 1.67 6.60
C ASP A 72 6.73 1.15 7.75
N ARG A 73 8.05 1.17 7.55
CA ARG A 73 9.02 0.87 8.62
C ARG A 73 8.95 1.89 9.75
N SER A 74 8.87 3.17 9.42
CA SER A 74 8.98 4.28 10.37
C SER A 74 7.80 4.35 11.33
N GLY A 75 6.59 4.06 10.83
CA GLY A 75 5.37 3.98 11.64
C GLY A 75 5.37 2.82 12.64
N ASN A 76 6.06 1.72 12.34
CA ASN A 76 6.17 0.55 13.22
C ASN A 76 7.26 0.69 14.30
N GLN A 77 8.08 1.75 14.26
CA GLN A 77 9.12 2.07 15.26
C GLN A 77 8.73 3.21 16.21
N ASN A 78 7.49 3.74 16.12
CA ASN A 78 7.10 4.92 16.89
C ASN A 78 7.11 4.63 18.40
N SER A 79 8.06 5.25 19.10
CA SER A 79 8.43 5.04 20.50
C SER A 79 7.36 5.45 21.52
N LYS A 80 6.26 6.08 21.07
CA LYS A 80 5.16 6.54 21.95
C LYS A 80 4.08 5.48 22.23
N THR A 81 3.88 4.48 21.35
CA THR A 81 2.82 3.46 21.53
C THR A 81 3.34 2.04 21.73
N LYS A 82 4.63 1.75 21.45
CA LYS A 82 5.26 0.41 21.58
C LYS A 82 4.52 -0.75 20.88
N ARG A 83 3.50 -0.47 20.07
CA ARG A 83 2.65 -1.49 19.45
C ARG A 83 3.21 -1.86 18.09
N ASP A 84 3.60 -3.12 17.96
CA ASP A 84 4.11 -3.69 16.72
C ASP A 84 2.93 -4.12 15.83
N TRP A 85 2.39 -3.16 15.08
CA TRP A 85 1.26 -3.36 14.18
C TRP A 85 1.58 -4.37 13.08
N ALA A 86 2.81 -4.36 12.58
CA ALA A 86 3.26 -5.31 11.57
C ALA A 86 3.18 -6.74 12.11
N ASN A 87 3.76 -7.04 13.28
CA ASN A 87 3.65 -8.37 13.87
C ASN A 87 2.25 -8.70 14.36
N ALA A 88 1.47 -7.72 14.84
CA ALA A 88 0.08 -7.94 15.21
C ALA A 88 -0.76 -8.45 14.03
N LEU A 89 -0.69 -7.80 12.87
CA LEU A 89 -1.39 -8.26 11.67
C LEU A 89 -0.78 -9.54 11.08
N LYS A 90 0.53 -9.75 11.21
CA LYS A 90 1.20 -11.01 10.84
C LYS A 90 0.57 -12.17 11.60
N ASN A 91 0.54 -12.05 12.93
CA ASN A 91 0.03 -13.06 13.84
C ASN A 91 -1.47 -13.24 13.65
N ALA A 92 -2.20 -12.14 13.47
CA ALA A 92 -3.63 -12.19 13.20
C ALA A 92 -3.93 -12.97 11.93
N ILE A 93 -3.10 -12.94 10.88
CA ILE A 93 -3.30 -13.75 9.67
C ILE A 93 -2.83 -15.20 9.87
N ALA A 94 -1.65 -15.40 10.46
CA ALA A 94 -0.99 -16.71 10.59
C ALA A 94 -1.62 -17.61 11.66
N PHE A 95 -2.28 -17.03 12.67
CA PHE A 95 -2.86 -17.74 13.80
C PHE A 95 -4.27 -17.26 14.13
N GLU A 96 -5.11 -18.19 14.59
CA GLU A 96 -6.42 -17.92 15.16
C GLU A 96 -6.55 -18.70 16.47
N ASN A 97 -6.78 -17.99 17.57
CA ASN A 97 -6.86 -18.58 18.92
C ASN A 97 -5.65 -19.48 19.28
N GLY A 98 -4.46 -19.10 18.84
CA GLY A 98 -3.21 -19.85 19.08
C GLY A 98 -2.97 -21.01 18.12
N VAL A 99 -3.90 -21.31 17.21
CA VAL A 99 -3.76 -22.38 16.20
C VAL A 99 -3.33 -21.80 14.86
N SER A 100 -2.40 -22.46 14.18
CA SER A 100 -1.98 -22.06 12.83
C SER A 100 -3.15 -22.11 11.86
N THR A 101 -3.29 -21.06 11.05
CA THR A 101 -4.30 -20.95 9.99
C THR A 101 -3.80 -21.53 8.66
N GLY A 102 -2.58 -22.07 8.66
CA GLY A 102 -1.85 -22.50 7.47
C GLY A 102 -1.15 -21.37 6.72
N TRP A 103 -1.37 -20.09 7.08
CA TRP A 103 -0.71 -18.96 6.44
C TRP A 103 0.69 -18.67 6.99
N THR A 104 1.66 -18.58 6.09
CA THR A 104 2.98 -18.02 6.36
C THR A 104 3.01 -16.57 5.88
N VAL A 105 3.40 -15.65 6.75
CA VAL A 105 3.42 -14.21 6.46
C VAL A 105 4.83 -13.65 6.62
N ASN A 106 5.38 -13.14 5.51
CA ASN A 106 6.72 -12.56 5.45
C ASN A 106 6.64 -11.02 5.54
N LEU A 107 7.54 -10.42 6.33
CA LEU A 107 7.64 -8.98 6.50
C LEU A 107 8.75 -8.44 5.60
N MET A 108 8.39 -7.97 4.41
CA MET A 108 9.35 -7.62 3.36
C MET A 108 10.00 -6.24 3.54
N SER A 109 9.40 -5.37 4.35
CA SER A 109 9.93 -4.03 4.64
C SER A 109 10.93 -4.01 5.81
N LEU A 110 11.26 -5.16 6.39
CA LEU A 110 12.36 -5.26 7.36
C LEU A 110 13.68 -4.89 6.66
N ASN A 111 14.44 -3.97 7.26
CA ASN A 111 15.69 -3.41 6.73
C ASN A 111 15.56 -2.60 5.43
N GLN A 112 14.34 -2.25 5.01
CA GLN A 112 14.14 -1.33 3.89
C GLN A 112 14.53 0.10 4.27
N ALA A 113 15.16 0.82 3.33
CA ALA A 113 15.51 2.23 3.49
C ALA A 113 14.24 3.11 3.66
N THR A 114 14.42 4.28 4.29
CA THR A 114 13.35 5.29 4.37
C THR A 114 12.89 5.68 2.97
N ILE A 115 11.57 5.69 2.77
CA ILE A 115 10.96 6.10 1.51
C ILE A 115 10.63 7.59 1.60
N TYR A 116 11.32 8.42 0.83
CA TYR A 116 11.02 9.85 0.77
C TYR A 116 9.78 10.11 -0.12
N GLN A 117 8.99 11.13 0.23
CA GLN A 117 7.72 11.45 -0.46
C GLN A 117 7.92 11.74 -1.95
N GLU A 118 8.97 12.48 -2.28
CA GLU A 118 9.34 12.83 -3.66
C GLU A 118 9.73 11.61 -4.48
N GLU A 119 10.57 10.72 -3.91
CA GLU A 119 11.00 9.50 -4.59
C GLU A 119 9.82 8.56 -4.84
N ALA A 120 8.94 8.41 -3.84
CA ALA A 120 7.72 7.63 -3.97
C ALA A 120 6.80 8.20 -5.05
N PHE A 121 6.65 9.53 -5.12
CA PHE A 121 5.86 10.20 -6.13
C PHE A 121 6.46 10.01 -7.54
N ALA A 122 7.76 10.23 -7.69
CA ALA A 122 8.47 10.02 -8.96
C ALA A 122 8.35 8.57 -9.44
N PHE A 123 8.53 7.61 -8.53
CA PHE A 123 8.38 6.19 -8.84
C PHE A 123 6.95 5.83 -9.24
N ALA A 124 5.95 6.27 -8.47
CA ALA A 124 4.55 6.01 -8.79
C ALA A 124 4.16 6.61 -10.14
N LYS A 125 4.63 7.83 -10.45
CA LYS A 125 4.44 8.48 -11.75
C LYS A 125 5.04 7.66 -12.89
N ALA A 126 6.26 7.15 -12.73
CA ALA A 126 6.92 6.34 -13.74
C ALA A 126 6.20 5.00 -13.99
N MET A 127 5.78 4.32 -12.92
CA MET A 127 5.08 3.04 -12.99
C MET A 127 3.66 3.17 -13.56
N MET A 128 2.89 4.15 -13.10
CA MET A 128 1.52 4.39 -13.55
C MET A 128 1.45 5.01 -14.95
N GLY A 129 2.46 5.82 -15.32
CA GLY A 129 2.61 6.37 -16.67
C GLY A 129 3.19 5.38 -17.67
N GLU A 130 3.61 4.18 -17.23
CA GLU A 130 4.29 3.17 -18.04
C GLU A 130 5.52 3.73 -18.79
N THR A 131 6.23 4.69 -18.19
CA THR A 131 7.34 5.42 -18.85
C THR A 131 8.70 4.73 -18.73
N THR A 132 8.79 3.65 -17.94
CA THR A 132 10.03 2.91 -17.70
C THR A 132 9.96 1.54 -18.40
N PRO A 133 10.76 1.31 -19.46
CA PRO A 133 10.85 0.01 -20.11
C PRO A 133 11.26 -1.10 -19.12
N GLY A 134 10.62 -2.26 -19.21
CA GLY A 134 10.90 -3.41 -18.33
C GLY A 134 10.20 -3.37 -16.97
N LEU A 135 9.72 -2.21 -16.53
CA LEU A 135 8.94 -2.10 -15.30
C LEU A 135 7.56 -2.73 -15.47
N MET A 136 7.08 -3.40 -14.42
CA MET A 136 5.77 -4.06 -14.43
C MET A 136 4.64 -3.04 -14.62
N LYS A 137 3.66 -3.41 -15.44
CA LYS A 137 2.45 -2.63 -15.69
C LYS A 137 1.38 -2.93 -14.66
N LEU A 138 0.67 -1.90 -14.21
CA LEU A 138 -0.34 -2.03 -13.16
C LEU A 138 -1.69 -2.44 -13.75
N LYS A 139 -2.38 -3.39 -13.10
CA LYS A 139 -3.79 -3.72 -13.35
C LYS A 139 -4.53 -3.75 -12.03
N ILE A 140 -5.56 -2.93 -11.88
CA ILE A 140 -6.34 -2.82 -10.65
C ILE A 140 -7.74 -3.39 -10.89
N ASP A 141 -8.15 -4.36 -10.06
CA ASP A 141 -9.51 -4.89 -10.13
C ASP A 141 -10.54 -3.80 -9.78
N LYS A 142 -11.34 -3.40 -10.76
CA LYS A 142 -12.31 -2.31 -10.64
C LYS A 142 -13.35 -2.53 -9.54
N PHE A 143 -13.70 -3.78 -9.25
CA PHE A 143 -14.77 -4.12 -8.31
C PHE A 143 -14.24 -4.44 -6.92
N GLN A 144 -13.10 -5.10 -6.85
CA GLN A 144 -12.50 -5.55 -5.59
C GLN A 144 -11.52 -4.53 -4.98
N CYS A 145 -11.13 -3.50 -5.75
CA CYS A 145 -10.22 -2.44 -5.34
C CYS A 145 -10.82 -1.03 -5.60
N LYS A 146 -12.12 -0.85 -5.30
CA LYS A 146 -12.84 0.41 -5.56
C LYS A 146 -12.30 1.55 -4.70
N CYS A 147 -12.02 1.28 -3.43
CA CYS A 147 -11.47 2.26 -2.49
C CYS A 147 -10.05 2.67 -2.91
N LEU A 148 -9.22 1.71 -3.31
CA LEU A 148 -7.89 2.01 -3.85
C LEU A 148 -7.98 2.91 -5.09
N LYS A 149 -8.83 2.56 -6.07
CA LYS A 149 -9.01 3.37 -7.27
C LYS A 149 -9.35 4.82 -6.90
N ASN A 150 -10.35 5.01 -6.05
CA ASN A 150 -10.75 6.34 -5.61
C ASN A 150 -9.62 7.06 -4.88
N SER A 151 -8.90 6.37 -3.99
CA SER A 151 -7.79 6.95 -3.24
C SER A 151 -6.67 7.46 -4.14
N LEU A 152 -6.36 6.74 -5.22
CA LEU A 152 -5.39 7.18 -6.23
C LEU A 152 -5.90 8.38 -7.02
N GLU A 153 -7.17 8.38 -7.45
CA GLU A 153 -7.78 9.49 -8.20
C GLU A 153 -7.95 10.78 -7.36
N LEU A 154 -8.11 10.64 -6.04
CA LEU A 154 -8.24 11.76 -5.10
C LEU A 154 -6.90 12.32 -4.63
N THR A 155 -5.80 11.59 -4.83
CA THR A 155 -4.49 11.97 -4.30
C THR A 155 -3.97 13.24 -4.98
N LYS A 156 -3.84 14.32 -4.20
CA LYS A 156 -3.28 15.61 -4.64
C LYS A 156 -1.89 15.82 -4.06
N ILE A 157 -1.10 16.66 -4.73
CA ILE A 157 0.20 17.14 -4.22
C ILE A 157 0.02 18.45 -3.43
N LYS A 158 0.85 18.64 -2.42
CA LYS A 158 1.00 19.86 -1.64
C LYS A 158 2.47 20.23 -1.61
N ILE A 159 2.80 21.45 -2.04
CA ILE A 159 4.15 21.99 -1.88
C ILE A 159 4.27 22.56 -0.47
N LYS A 160 5.33 22.17 0.25
CA LYS A 160 5.70 22.81 1.52
C LYS A 160 7.00 23.55 1.33
N THR A 161 7.03 24.78 1.83
CA THR A 161 8.25 25.58 1.91
C THR A 161 8.74 25.56 3.34
N ASP A 162 10.00 25.20 3.55
CA ASP A 162 10.62 25.25 4.87
C ASP A 162 11.01 26.70 5.24
N ALA A 163 11.46 26.90 6.49
CA ALA A 163 11.88 28.22 6.98
C ALA A 163 13.07 28.82 6.22
N LYS A 164 13.82 27.99 5.46
CA LYS A 164 14.96 28.40 4.63
C LYS A 164 14.56 28.68 3.18
N GLY A 165 13.27 28.56 2.85
CA GLY A 165 12.75 28.77 1.49
C GLY A 165 12.80 27.54 0.58
N SER A 166 13.30 26.39 1.07
CA SER A 166 13.37 25.15 0.28
C SER A 166 11.97 24.58 0.07
N LYS A 167 11.59 24.31 -1.18
CA LYS A 167 10.33 23.65 -1.53
C LYS A 167 10.50 22.13 -1.50
N SER A 168 9.51 21.45 -0.97
CA SER A 168 9.40 19.99 -1.01
C SER A 168 7.99 19.54 -1.38
N LEU A 169 7.88 18.42 -2.07
CA LEU A 169 6.60 17.83 -2.48
C LEU A 169 6.09 16.87 -1.41
N HIS A 170 4.83 17.05 -1.03
CA HIS A 170 4.13 16.20 -0.07
C HIS A 170 2.80 15.73 -0.65
N LYS A 171 2.31 14.58 -0.19
CA LYS A 171 0.91 14.21 -0.39
C LYS A 171 0.00 15.13 0.42
N ASP A 172 -1.10 15.60 -0.18
CA ASP A 172 -2.18 16.24 0.57
C ASP A 172 -3.03 15.20 1.30
N LYS A 173 -2.86 15.15 2.63
CA LYS A 173 -3.54 14.21 3.53
C LYS A 173 -4.78 14.81 4.21
N SER A 174 -5.26 15.98 3.79
CA SER A 174 -6.40 16.66 4.43
C SER A 174 -7.66 15.79 4.50
N SER A 175 -7.91 14.95 3.49
CA SER A 175 -9.04 14.01 3.45
C SER A 175 -8.96 12.86 4.47
N GLU A 176 -7.78 12.57 5.02
CA GLU A 176 -7.60 11.55 6.08
C GLU A 176 -8.18 12.03 7.43
N SER A 177 -8.58 13.31 7.53
CA SER A 177 -9.28 13.87 8.70
C SER A 177 -10.80 13.70 8.67
N LEU A 178 -11.37 13.21 7.56
CA LEU A 178 -12.82 12.96 7.44
C LEU A 178 -13.32 12.00 8.53
N PRO A 179 -14.63 11.96 8.82
CA PRO A 179 -15.22 10.91 9.66
C PRO A 179 -14.79 9.51 9.20
N ILE A 180 -14.44 8.64 10.15
CA ILE A 180 -13.79 7.34 9.87
C ILE A 180 -14.56 6.47 8.86
N LEU A 181 -15.90 6.52 8.90
CA LEU A 181 -16.78 5.78 7.98
C LEU A 181 -16.70 6.24 6.53
N LEU A 182 -16.28 7.48 6.28
CA LEU A 182 -16.15 8.05 4.93
C LEU A 182 -14.76 7.79 4.34
N ARG A 183 -13.76 7.52 5.17
CA ARG A 183 -12.36 7.42 4.73
C ARG A 183 -12.10 6.34 3.69
N PRO A 184 -12.67 5.13 3.73
CA PRO A 184 -12.41 4.13 2.70
C PRO A 184 -12.63 4.64 1.27
N ILE A 185 -13.70 5.40 1.05
CA ILE A 185 -14.08 5.84 -0.30
C ILE A 185 -13.54 7.24 -0.64
N TYR A 186 -13.41 8.13 0.36
CA TYR A 186 -13.20 9.57 0.14
C TYR A 186 -11.85 10.10 0.62
N SER A 187 -10.90 9.23 0.98
CA SER A 187 -9.58 9.64 1.49
C SER A 187 -8.40 9.06 0.72
N THR A 188 -7.21 9.54 1.06
CA THR A 188 -5.91 9.08 0.54
C THR A 188 -5.29 7.89 1.28
N ASN A 189 -6.03 7.21 2.18
CA ASN A 189 -5.50 6.11 2.99
C ASN A 189 -4.96 4.94 2.14
N TYR A 190 -5.73 4.48 1.14
CA TYR A 190 -5.29 3.34 0.31
C TYR A 190 -4.09 3.66 -0.59
N SER A 191 -3.83 4.94 -0.92
CA SER A 191 -2.67 5.29 -1.74
C SER A 191 -1.34 5.09 -1.01
N ASP A 192 -1.33 5.11 0.34
CA ASP A 192 -0.14 4.72 1.11
C ASP A 192 0.10 3.20 1.05
N ALA A 193 -0.95 2.37 1.20
CA ALA A 193 -0.84 0.91 1.04
C ALA A 193 -0.33 0.53 -0.36
N PHE A 194 -0.84 1.19 -1.40
CA PHE A 194 -0.36 1.05 -2.78
C PHE A 194 1.12 1.42 -2.91
N LYS A 195 1.51 2.59 -2.40
CA LYS A 195 2.90 3.07 -2.43
C LYS A 195 3.85 2.06 -1.80
N TYR A 196 3.55 1.54 -0.61
CA TYR A 196 4.40 0.55 0.04
C TYR A 196 4.51 -0.73 -0.78
N LEU A 197 3.45 -1.12 -1.48
CA LEU A 197 3.49 -2.30 -2.34
C LEU A 197 4.33 -2.11 -3.60
N ILE A 198 4.39 -0.92 -4.19
CA ILE A 198 5.17 -0.72 -5.43
C ILE A 198 6.61 -0.27 -5.16
N TYR A 199 6.85 0.41 -4.05
CA TYR A 199 8.17 0.96 -3.73
C TYR A 199 9.05 -0.12 -3.10
N ARG A 200 9.57 -1.01 -3.93
CA ARG A 200 10.42 -2.15 -3.56
C ARG A 200 11.79 -2.04 -4.21
N SER A 201 12.83 -2.54 -3.55
CA SER A 201 14.21 -2.44 -4.05
C SER A 201 14.37 -2.95 -5.50
N ASN A 202 13.76 -4.08 -5.84
CA ASN A 202 13.79 -4.68 -7.18
C ASN A 202 13.06 -3.87 -8.26
N PHE A 203 12.10 -3.02 -7.88
CA PHE A 203 11.40 -2.15 -8.83
C PHE A 203 12.05 -0.77 -8.89
N VAL A 204 12.40 -0.20 -7.73
CA VAL A 204 13.04 1.11 -7.62
C VAL A 204 14.40 1.12 -8.32
N SER A 205 15.15 0.01 -8.31
CA SER A 205 16.43 -0.08 -9.04
C SER A 205 16.30 0.08 -10.56
N GLN A 206 15.08 0.04 -11.11
CA GLN A 206 14.80 0.23 -12.54
C GLN A 206 14.43 1.68 -12.89
N VAL A 207 14.26 2.55 -11.89
CA VAL A 207 13.79 3.94 -12.06
C VAL A 207 14.76 4.90 -11.37
N ASN A 208 15.17 5.96 -12.05
CA ASN A 208 15.93 7.03 -11.40
C ASN A 208 15.01 7.96 -10.60
N THR A 209 14.79 7.62 -9.33
CA THR A 209 13.90 8.36 -8.41
C THR A 209 14.53 9.60 -7.78
N HIS A 210 15.85 9.82 -7.95
CA HIS A 210 16.59 10.94 -7.36
C HIS A 210 16.62 12.21 -8.24
N SER A 211 15.84 12.23 -9.33
CA SER A 211 15.73 13.41 -10.17
C SER A 211 15.00 14.53 -9.41
N GLN A 212 15.67 15.69 -9.26
CA GLN A 212 15.08 16.85 -8.58
C GLN A 212 13.79 17.29 -9.27
N PHE A 213 12.76 17.60 -8.48
CA PHE A 213 11.49 18.12 -8.99
C PHE A 213 11.71 19.45 -9.73
N THR A 214 11.61 19.43 -11.06
CA THR A 214 11.58 20.62 -11.93
C THR A 214 10.13 20.97 -12.29
N GLY A 215 9.27 21.16 -11.30
CA GLY A 215 7.93 21.69 -11.55
C GLY A 215 7.96 23.20 -11.66
N MET A 216 7.75 23.74 -12.87
CA MET A 216 7.15 25.05 -13.00
C MET A 216 5.70 24.97 -12.51
N ASP A 217 5.25 25.98 -11.76
CA ASP A 217 3.84 26.15 -11.46
C ASP A 217 3.07 26.14 -12.78
N PRO A 218 1.94 25.40 -12.90
CA PRO A 218 1.11 25.48 -14.08
C PRO A 218 0.58 26.91 -14.17
N SER A 219 1.15 27.71 -15.06
CA SER A 219 0.54 28.96 -15.48
C SER A 219 -0.75 28.60 -16.21
N VAL A 220 -1.86 29.11 -15.72
CA VAL A 220 -3.13 29.08 -16.45
C VAL A 220 -2.89 29.81 -17.77
N VAL A 221 -2.99 29.08 -18.88
CA VAL A 221 -3.18 29.65 -20.22
C VAL A 221 -4.66 29.56 -20.54
#